data_AF-A0A961IAE6-F1
#
_entry.id   AF-A0A961IAE6-F1
#
_cell.length_a   1.000
_cell.length_b   1.000
_cell.length_c   1.000
_cell.angle_alpha   90.00
_cell.angle_beta   90.00
_cell.angle_gamma   90.00
#
_symmetry.space_group_name_H-M   'P 1'
#
loop_
_entity.id
_entity.type
_entity.pdbx_description
1 polymer ?
#
loop_
_entity_poly.entity_id
_entity_poly.type
_entity_poly.pdbx_seq_one_letter_code
_entity_poly.pdbx_strand_id
1 'polypeptide(L)'
;SGSTTTTGPMGVGVNGVVLFNEDAAPGDTLSAELDTMDSANGHPTDIGMYHYHTEPYKLTNNNSALVGIALDGYPIFGRLETDSTTPGTSTPALDANGGHTHLHSTIGSSIYHYHVENTSNNLILLEDFHGSKGSTTF
;
A
#
# COMPACT_ATOMS: atom_id res chain seq x y z
N SER A 1 10.74 10.47 14.52
CA SER A 1 11.76 10.40 13.45
C SER A 1 11.21 9.48 12.40
N GLY A 2 10.64 10.04 11.33
CA GLY A 2 10.16 9.26 10.18
C GLY A 2 11.37 8.71 9.44
N SER A 3 11.37 7.41 9.21
CA SER A 3 12.37 6.76 8.40
C SER A 3 11.90 6.94 6.97
N THR A 4 12.43 7.94 6.26
CA THR A 4 12.21 8.07 4.81
C THR A 4 12.61 6.74 4.19
N THR A 5 11.65 5.89 3.83
CA THR A 5 11.95 4.58 3.29
C THR A 5 12.65 4.81 1.96
N THR A 6 13.96 4.59 1.95
CA THR A 6 14.73 4.58 0.72
C THR A 6 14.03 3.65 -0.27
N THR A 7 13.73 4.18 -1.46
CA THR A 7 13.22 3.49 -2.67
C THR A 7 13.25 1.98 -2.53
N GLY A 8 12.10 1.33 -2.40
CA GLY A 8 12.11 -0.12 -2.39
C GLY A 8 10.85 -0.81 -1.86
N PRO A 9 10.96 -2.14 -1.68
CA PRO A 9 9.85 -2.97 -1.27
C PRO A 9 9.28 -2.55 0.09
N MET A 10 7.95 -2.39 0.10
CA MET A 10 7.10 -2.06 1.25
C MET A 10 6.25 -3.23 1.70
N GLY A 11 5.95 -4.18 0.80
CA GLY A 11 5.15 -5.35 1.12
C GLY A 11 5.06 -6.34 -0.02
N VAL A 12 4.21 -7.35 0.17
CA VAL A 12 3.89 -8.34 -0.85
C VAL A 12 2.37 -8.44 -0.98
N GLY A 13 1.87 -8.31 -2.21
CA GLY A 13 0.46 -8.44 -2.54
C GLY A 13 -0.04 -9.87 -2.36
N VAL A 14 -1.36 -10.04 -2.23
CA VAL A 14 -2.00 -11.36 -2.13
C VAL A 14 -1.77 -12.24 -3.36
N ASN A 15 -1.37 -11.64 -4.49
CA ASN A 15 -0.95 -12.32 -5.72
C ASN A 15 0.57 -12.59 -5.81
N GLY A 16 1.34 -12.27 -4.77
CA GLY A 16 2.79 -12.46 -4.70
C GLY A 16 3.62 -11.36 -5.36
N VAL A 17 2.99 -10.33 -5.94
CA VAL A 17 3.69 -9.19 -6.55
C VAL A 17 4.17 -8.23 -5.47
N VAL A 18 5.37 -7.65 -5.65
CA VAL A 18 5.97 -6.74 -4.68
C VAL A 18 5.24 -5.39 -4.69
N LEU A 19 5.03 -4.83 -3.51
CA LEU A 19 4.45 -3.50 -3.29
C LEU A 19 5.58 -2.53 -2.97
N PHE A 20 5.64 -1.40 -3.66
CA PHE A 20 6.63 -0.34 -3.50
C PHE A 20 5.96 0.92 -2.93
N ASN A 21 6.77 1.82 -2.36
CA ASN A 21 6.31 3.15 -1.96
C ASN A 21 6.19 4.08 -3.18
N GLU A 22 5.81 5.34 -2.95
CA GLU A 22 5.71 6.38 -3.96
C GLU A 22 7.04 6.85 -4.55
N ASP A 23 8.16 6.58 -3.87
CA ASP A 23 9.48 6.94 -4.37
C ASP A 23 9.82 6.16 -5.66
N ALA A 24 9.90 6.89 -6.76
CA ALA A 24 10.44 6.39 -8.03
C ALA A 24 11.97 6.23 -7.96
N ALA A 25 12.54 5.49 -8.92
CA ALA A 25 13.99 5.36 -9.06
C ALA A 25 14.70 6.75 -9.08
N PRO A 26 15.93 6.88 -8.54
CA PRO A 26 16.62 8.17 -8.50
C PRO A 26 16.73 8.85 -9.87
N GLY A 27 16.03 9.97 -10.05
CA GLY A 27 15.97 10.71 -11.31
C GLY A 27 14.63 10.64 -12.04
N ASP A 28 13.76 9.70 -11.64
CA ASP A 28 12.39 9.58 -12.11
C ASP A 28 11.38 10.20 -11.15
N THR A 29 10.15 10.37 -11.63
CA THR A 29 9.00 10.78 -10.82
C THR A 29 7.97 9.67 -10.88
N LEU A 30 7.12 9.52 -9.86
CA LEU A 30 6.00 8.57 -9.90
C LEU A 30 5.14 8.77 -11.16
N SER A 31 4.98 10.01 -11.63
CA SER A 31 4.30 10.31 -12.89
C SER A 31 4.93 9.64 -14.12
N ALA A 32 6.26 9.53 -14.16
CA ALA A 32 6.96 8.84 -15.25
C ALA A 32 6.78 7.31 -15.17
N GLU A 33 6.66 6.75 -13.96
CA GLU A 33 6.38 5.33 -13.78
C GLU A 33 4.93 4.98 -14.16
N LEU A 34 3.97 5.87 -13.82
CA LEU A 34 2.56 5.70 -14.18
C LEU A 34 2.33 5.53 -15.69
N ASP A 35 3.16 6.15 -16.53
CA ASP A 35 3.09 6.01 -17.99
C ASP A 35 3.48 4.60 -18.49
N THR A 36 4.13 3.79 -17.66
CA THR A 36 4.60 2.42 -18.00
C THR A 36 3.69 1.32 -17.45
N MET A 37 2.64 1.69 -16.72
CA MET A 37 1.76 0.76 -16.04
C MET A 37 0.85 -0.02 -17.00
N ASP A 38 0.59 -1.28 -16.66
CA ASP A 38 -0.41 -2.09 -17.34
C ASP A 38 -1.83 -1.86 -16.79
N SER A 39 -2.81 -2.63 -17.29
CA SER A 39 -4.21 -2.53 -16.86
C SER A 39 -4.48 -2.93 -15.40
N ALA A 40 -3.48 -3.44 -14.68
CA ALA A 40 -3.52 -3.77 -13.26
C ALA A 40 -2.79 -2.74 -12.40
N ASN A 41 -2.28 -1.64 -12.98
CA ASN A 41 -1.42 -0.63 -12.36
C ASN A 41 -0.07 -1.15 -11.88
N GLY A 42 0.47 -2.20 -12.51
CA GLY A 42 1.83 -2.66 -12.26
C GLY A 42 2.70 -2.55 -13.49
N HIS A 43 4.01 -2.62 -13.26
CA HIS A 43 5.01 -2.54 -14.32
C HIS A 43 6.32 -3.25 -13.91
N PRO A 44 7.13 -3.72 -14.87
CA PRO A 44 8.45 -4.28 -14.59
C PRO A 44 9.50 -3.17 -14.42
N THR A 45 10.49 -3.42 -13.59
CA THR A 45 11.77 -2.70 -13.66
C THR A 45 12.53 -3.04 -14.96
N ASP A 46 13.61 -2.30 -15.26
CA ASP A 46 14.52 -2.61 -16.39
C ASP A 46 15.11 -4.03 -16.35
N ILE A 47 15.13 -4.66 -15.18
CA ILE A 47 15.59 -6.05 -14.98
C ILE A 47 14.43 -7.06 -14.92
N GLY A 48 13.20 -6.63 -15.19
CA GLY A 48 12.02 -7.49 -15.32
C GLY A 48 11.25 -7.77 -14.04
N MET A 49 11.56 -7.10 -12.92
CA MET A 49 10.85 -7.31 -11.66
C MET A 49 9.53 -6.54 -11.67
N TYR A 50 8.41 -7.25 -11.78
CA TYR A 50 7.07 -6.66 -11.78
C TYR A 50 6.63 -6.26 -10.37
N HIS A 51 6.12 -5.04 -10.20
CA HIS A 51 5.74 -4.46 -8.92
C HIS A 51 4.60 -3.44 -9.06
N TYR A 52 4.02 -3.05 -7.92
CA TYR A 52 2.97 -2.02 -7.81
C TYR A 52 3.45 -0.85 -6.96
N HIS A 53 3.30 0.37 -7.45
CA HIS A 53 3.42 1.60 -6.65
C HIS A 53 2.06 2.15 -6.19
N THR A 54 1.00 1.80 -6.93
CA THR A 54 -0.35 2.32 -6.70
C THR A 54 -1.38 1.21 -6.56
N GLU A 55 -2.63 1.57 -6.26
CA GLU A 55 -3.76 0.65 -6.11
C GLU A 55 -3.76 -0.41 -7.23
N PRO A 56 -3.47 -1.68 -6.93
CA PRO A 56 -3.47 -2.73 -7.93
C PRO A 56 -4.92 -3.05 -8.28
N TYR A 57 -5.42 -2.50 -9.39
CA TYR A 57 -6.84 -2.53 -9.76
C TYR A 57 -7.45 -3.93 -9.94
N LYS A 58 -6.61 -4.96 -10.02
CA LYS A 58 -7.05 -6.37 -10.04
C LYS A 58 -7.24 -6.98 -8.66
N LEU A 59 -6.69 -6.38 -7.60
CA LEU A 59 -6.84 -6.82 -6.21
C LEU A 59 -7.85 -5.96 -5.45
N THR A 60 -7.81 -4.65 -5.66
CA THR A 60 -8.69 -3.66 -5.02
C THR A 60 -9.08 -2.58 -6.01
N ASN A 61 -10.30 -2.06 -5.89
CA ASN A 61 -10.72 -0.88 -6.62
C ASN A 61 -11.79 -0.17 -5.80
N ASN A 62 -11.37 0.85 -5.05
CA ASN A 62 -12.25 1.65 -4.19
C ASN A 62 -13.12 0.79 -3.25
N ASN A 63 -12.51 -0.22 -2.63
CA ASN A 63 -13.20 -1.16 -1.76
C ASN A 63 -12.32 -1.52 -0.55
N SER A 64 -12.72 -2.53 0.22
CA SER A 64 -12.05 -2.99 1.45
C SER A 64 -11.33 -4.33 1.27
N ALA A 65 -10.96 -4.69 0.03
CA ALA A 65 -10.28 -5.94 -0.23
C ALA A 65 -8.87 -5.94 0.37
N LEU A 66 -8.39 -7.12 0.79
CA LEU A 66 -7.00 -7.30 1.21
C LEU A 66 -6.09 -7.16 -0.01
N VAL A 67 -5.17 -6.20 0.05
CA VAL A 67 -4.17 -5.96 -0.99
C VAL A 67 -2.95 -6.83 -0.77
N GLY A 68 -2.45 -6.88 0.46
CA GLY A 68 -1.22 -7.58 0.81
C GLY A 68 -0.82 -7.41 2.27
N ILE A 69 0.43 -7.76 2.57
CA ILE A 69 1.04 -7.61 3.89
C ILE A 69 2.28 -6.72 3.75
N ALA A 70 2.36 -5.68 4.58
CA ALA A 70 3.52 -4.80 4.69
C ALA A 70 4.70 -5.53 5.37
N LEU A 71 5.93 -5.07 5.11
CA LEU A 71 7.13 -5.73 5.65
C LEU A 71 7.32 -5.58 7.16
N ASP A 72 6.55 -4.71 7.81
CA ASP A 72 6.47 -4.64 9.28
C ASP A 72 5.38 -5.58 9.87
N GLY A 73 4.69 -6.34 9.01
CA GLY A 73 3.79 -7.42 9.39
C GLY A 73 2.30 -7.05 9.43
N TYR A 74 1.93 -5.80 9.14
CA TYR A 74 0.53 -5.38 9.15
C TYR A 74 -0.13 -5.55 7.77
N PRO A 75 -1.44 -5.87 7.72
CA PRO A 75 -2.16 -5.99 6.47
C PRO A 75 -2.42 -4.62 5.82
N ILE A 76 -2.43 -4.61 4.49
CA ILE A 76 -2.80 -3.45 3.66
C ILE A 76 -4.14 -3.79 3.00
N PHE A 77 -5.16 -2.96 3.25
CA PHE A 77 -6.48 -3.06 2.64
C PHE A 77 -6.68 -1.97 1.59
N GLY A 78 -7.71 -2.12 0.77
CA GLY A 78 -8.16 -1.08 -0.15
C GLY A 78 -8.63 0.18 0.58
N ARG A 79 -9.10 1.16 -0.18
CA ARG A 79 -9.43 2.51 0.32
C ARG A 79 -10.55 2.59 1.37
N LEU A 80 -11.36 1.55 1.52
CA LEU A 80 -12.55 1.58 2.37
C LEU A 80 -12.42 0.63 3.55
N GLU A 81 -13.20 0.94 4.58
CA GLU A 81 -13.50 0.06 5.69
C GLU A 81 -14.33 -1.14 5.26
N THR A 82 -14.39 -2.17 6.10
CA THR A 82 -15.21 -3.36 5.82
C THR A 82 -16.70 -3.07 5.65
N ASP A 83 -17.21 -1.96 6.18
CA ASP A 83 -18.58 -1.48 6.00
C ASP A 83 -18.76 -0.54 4.78
N SER A 84 -17.74 -0.42 3.93
CA SER A 84 -17.68 0.47 2.76
C SER A 84 -17.68 1.96 3.08
N THR A 85 -17.42 2.36 4.33
CA THR A 85 -17.15 3.76 4.67
C THR A 85 -15.69 4.12 4.44
N THR A 86 -15.39 5.41 4.35
CA THR A 86 -14.00 5.90 4.32
C THR A 86 -13.42 5.87 5.74
N PRO A 87 -12.14 5.53 5.92
CA PRO A 87 -11.48 5.70 7.21
C PRO A 87 -11.66 7.11 7.77
N GLY A 88 -11.94 7.23 9.07
CA GLY A 88 -12.22 8.52 9.71
C GLY A 88 -13.69 8.98 9.68
N THR A 89 -14.58 8.28 8.97
CA THR A 89 -16.02 8.64 8.97
C THR A 89 -16.75 8.09 10.21
N SER A 90 -16.66 6.77 10.41
CA SER A 90 -17.21 6.06 11.57
C SER A 90 -16.14 5.31 12.37
N THR A 91 -14.92 5.27 11.84
CA THR A 91 -13.72 4.70 12.43
C THR A 91 -12.74 5.82 12.78
N PRO A 92 -11.67 5.57 13.57
CA PRO A 92 -10.59 6.54 13.74
C PRO A 92 -10.02 6.98 12.39
N ALA A 93 -9.56 8.23 12.29
CA ALA A 93 -8.82 8.68 11.12
C ALA A 93 -7.49 7.90 10.96
N LEU A 94 -6.98 7.83 9.74
CA LEU A 94 -5.65 7.31 9.46
C LEU A 94 -4.59 8.17 10.16
N ASP A 95 -3.53 7.52 10.64
CA ASP A 95 -2.36 8.18 11.18
C ASP A 95 -1.41 8.64 10.07
N ALA A 96 -0.24 9.17 10.43
CA ALA A 96 0.73 9.68 9.47
C ALA A 96 1.33 8.62 8.54
N ASN A 97 1.14 7.33 8.85
CA ASN A 97 1.65 6.21 8.07
C ASN A 97 0.54 5.58 7.17
N GLY A 98 -0.64 6.20 7.11
CA GLY A 98 -1.77 5.74 6.29
C GLY A 98 -2.51 4.53 6.86
N GLY A 99 -2.35 4.27 8.16
CA GLY A 99 -3.03 3.17 8.85
C GLY A 99 -3.72 3.61 10.12
N HIS A 100 -4.47 2.70 10.74
CA HIS A 100 -5.11 2.95 12.02
C HIS A 100 -5.43 1.65 12.78
N THR A 101 -5.85 1.76 14.04
CA THR A 101 -6.31 0.61 14.84
C THR A 101 -7.82 0.66 15.09
N HIS A 102 -8.53 -0.35 14.60
CA HIS A 102 -9.97 -0.50 14.75
C HIS A 102 -10.37 -1.97 14.54
N LEU A 103 -11.60 -2.34 14.95
CA LEU A 103 -12.19 -3.66 14.73
C LEU A 103 -12.33 -3.95 13.23
N HIS A 104 -11.45 -4.79 12.70
CA HIS A 104 -11.58 -5.21 11.31
C HIS A 104 -12.50 -6.43 11.23
N SER A 105 -13.71 -6.30 10.68
CA SER A 105 -14.75 -7.35 10.75
C SER A 105 -14.34 -8.68 10.10
N THR A 106 -13.52 -8.64 9.03
CA THR A 106 -12.96 -9.84 8.40
C THR A 106 -12.05 -10.65 9.32
N ILE A 107 -11.38 -9.98 10.27
CA ILE A 107 -10.42 -10.59 11.19
C ILE A 107 -11.07 -10.87 12.55
N GLY A 108 -12.13 -10.14 12.90
CA GLY A 108 -12.89 -10.32 14.15
C GLY A 108 -12.19 -9.77 15.39
N SER A 109 -11.16 -8.94 15.22
CA SER A 109 -10.46 -8.26 16.31
C SER A 109 -10.00 -6.86 15.92
N SER A 110 -9.70 -6.04 16.91
CA SER A 110 -9.07 -4.74 16.67
C SER A 110 -7.60 -4.94 16.34
N ILE A 111 -7.20 -4.52 15.14
CA ILE A 111 -5.83 -4.61 14.66
C ILE A 111 -5.39 -3.30 14.03
N TYR A 112 -4.09 -3.03 14.05
CA TYR A 112 -3.53 -2.00 13.19
C TYR A 112 -3.50 -2.51 11.75
N HIS A 113 -3.91 -1.68 10.80
CA HIS A 113 -3.91 -2.00 9.38
C HIS A 113 -3.80 -0.73 8.54
N TYR A 114 -3.24 -0.86 7.35
CA TYR A 114 -3.09 0.21 6.37
C TYR A 114 -4.24 0.23 5.39
N HIS A 115 -4.47 1.39 4.79
CA HIS A 115 -5.33 1.55 3.64
C HIS A 115 -4.53 2.08 2.45
N VAL A 116 -4.92 1.69 1.24
CA VAL A 116 -4.57 2.45 0.05
C VAL A 116 -5.07 3.88 0.24
N GLU A 117 -4.20 4.87 0.04
CA GLU A 117 -4.55 6.28 0.21
C GLU A 117 -4.58 7.02 -1.13
N ASN A 118 -5.34 8.13 -1.18
CA ASN A 118 -5.28 9.05 -2.31
C ASN A 118 -4.49 10.30 -1.89
N THR A 119 -3.18 10.25 -2.10
CA THR A 119 -2.26 11.30 -1.65
C THR A 119 -1.71 12.02 -2.88
N SER A 120 -1.92 13.34 -2.96
CA SER A 120 -1.49 14.16 -4.10
C SER A 120 -2.00 13.68 -5.48
N ASN A 121 -3.22 13.12 -5.52
CA ASN A 121 -3.87 12.48 -6.68
C ASN A 121 -3.28 11.12 -7.11
N ASN A 122 -2.42 10.52 -6.29
CA ASN A 122 -1.88 9.18 -6.52
C ASN A 122 -2.49 8.20 -5.51
N LEU A 123 -2.87 7.02 -5.99
CA LEU A 123 -3.45 5.96 -5.15
C LEU A 123 -2.34 5.12 -4.53
N ILE A 124 -1.57 5.68 -3.61
CA ILE A 124 -0.38 5.09 -3.01
C ILE A 124 -0.71 3.92 -2.07
N LEU A 125 0.23 2.99 -1.91
CA LEU A 125 0.05 1.79 -1.09
C LEU A 125 0.51 1.99 0.36
N LEU A 126 1.72 2.54 0.56
CA LEU A 126 2.33 2.73 1.87
C LEU A 126 3.60 3.59 1.75
N GLU A 127 3.71 4.65 2.56
CA GLU A 127 4.90 5.54 2.56
C GLU A 127 5.87 5.30 3.73
N ASP A 128 5.38 4.88 4.90
CA ASP A 128 6.24 4.58 6.06
C ASP A 128 5.63 3.44 6.90
N PHE A 129 6.45 2.79 7.71
CA PHE A 129 6.03 1.70 8.57
C PHE A 129 5.59 2.21 9.96
N HIS A 130 4.49 1.65 10.46
CA HIS A 130 4.06 1.71 11.85
C HIS A 130 4.97 0.88 12.75
N GLY A 131 5.30 -0.33 12.30
CA GLY A 131 6.16 -1.26 13.01
C GLY A 131 7.64 -1.13 12.62
N SER A 132 8.41 -2.15 13.01
CA SER A 132 9.80 -2.30 12.56
C SER A 132 9.81 -3.09 11.25
N LYS A 133 10.40 -2.50 10.19
CA LYS A 133 10.60 -3.18 8.90
C LYS A 133 11.33 -4.52 9.10
N GLY A 134 10.77 -5.61 8.59
CA GLY A 134 11.43 -6.91 8.48
C GLY A 134 12.52 -6.94 7.41
N SER A 135 13.14 -8.10 7.23
CA SER A 135 14.11 -8.34 6.14
C SER A 135 13.45 -9.12 5.00
N THR A 136 13.79 -8.76 3.77
CA THR A 136 13.34 -9.44 2.56
C THR A 136 14.51 -9.81 1.66
N THR A 137 14.33 -10.88 0.91
CA THR A 137 15.19 -11.29 -0.20
C THR A 137 14.28 -11.48 -1.41
N PHE A 138 14.44 -10.65 -2.43
CA PHE A 138 13.74 -10.77 -3.71
C PHE A 138 14.73 -11.23 -4.80
#